data_AF-A0A2D8CB02-F1
#
_entry.id   AF-A0A2D8CB02-F1
#
_cell.length_a   1.000
_cell.length_b   1.000
_cell.length_c   1.000
_cell.angle_alpha   90.00
_cell.angle_beta   90.00
_cell.angle_gamma   90.00
#
_symmetry.space_group_name_H-M   'P 1'
#
loop_
_entity.id
_entity.type
_entity.pdbx_description
1 polymer ?
#
loop_
_entity_poly.entity_id
_entity_poly.type
_entity_poly.pdbx_seq_one_letter_code
_entity_poly.pdbx_strand_id
1 'polypeptide(L)'
;MASTFKTLLNDDVVNTRTLLHEAIPVTGTIVSGTYQETPGTELNIKKFSHGMFQSVFDYPFLSSSANHIFDITYGTTVSSSSNTQNAKKLNIYNQMAQVLMGYTTGSQIRKFDSDGTLDDSTGQMDHCFFMNFSRLLTKDEIKKNSFRLGLYTSGTTGAGHKRDVKTIGDYQSASEYRTSPAGDYGLLFTSSLGAGDGADASIGLIFYQAGIAVLTSSIFQEDFGALGNVKVEVPGSTAGLGTGIDQAQTASTIDQLAEGLRYVLHDIDFNNTIELNSSIYFCRVNHNEFNYSSNPTYVTGSKIRVKSNINDLPVSYITTVGLYAADNEMLAAAKLSEPIRKDPNTELTLRVRLDY
;
A
#
# COMPACT_ATOMS: atom_id res chain seq x y z
N MET A 1 42.70 -18.97 0.54
CA MET A 1 41.80 -18.67 1.67
C MET A 1 42.33 -17.44 2.38
N ALA A 2 41.46 -16.55 2.87
CA ALA A 2 41.88 -15.41 3.68
C ALA A 2 42.59 -15.91 4.94
N SER A 3 43.79 -15.41 5.22
CA SER A 3 44.64 -15.87 6.33
C SER A 3 44.54 -14.98 7.58
N THR A 4 43.80 -13.87 7.49
CA THR A 4 43.69 -12.86 8.53
C THR A 4 42.26 -12.34 8.56
N PHE A 5 41.63 -12.45 9.73
CA PHE A 5 40.27 -11.98 10.00
C PHE A 5 40.31 -10.93 11.10
N LYS A 6 39.38 -9.98 11.06
CA LYS A 6 39.14 -9.06 12.16
C LYS A 6 37.76 -9.35 12.74
N THR A 7 37.73 -9.65 14.03
CA THR A 7 36.48 -9.86 14.75
C THR A 7 35.75 -8.53 14.90
N LEU A 8 34.47 -8.51 14.53
CA LEU A 8 33.60 -7.36 14.75
C LEU A 8 33.15 -7.35 16.21
N LEU A 9 33.20 -6.18 16.84
CA LEU A 9 32.65 -5.97 18.17
C LEU A 9 31.20 -5.51 18.08
N ASN A 10 30.45 -5.58 19.19
CA ASN A 10 29.07 -5.08 19.23
C ASN A 10 28.98 -3.59 18.86
N ASP A 11 29.99 -2.80 19.21
CA ASP A 11 30.07 -1.36 18.87
C ASP A 11 30.35 -1.10 17.38
N ASP A 12 30.72 -2.14 16.62
CA ASP A 12 30.95 -2.05 15.18
C ASP A 12 29.70 -2.43 14.37
N VAL A 13 28.61 -2.81 15.02
CA VAL A 13 27.35 -3.19 14.37
C VAL A 13 26.26 -2.22 14.78
N VAL A 14 25.66 -1.54 13.80
CA VAL A 14 24.51 -0.67 14.01
C VAL A 14 23.37 -1.15 13.13
N ASN A 15 22.27 -1.55 13.76
CA ASN A 15 21.04 -1.84 13.04
C ASN A 15 20.21 -0.56 12.91
N THR A 16 19.76 -0.28 11.71
CA THR A 16 18.92 0.87 11.38
C THR A 16 17.73 0.40 10.57
N ARG A 17 16.54 0.93 10.89
CA ARG A 17 15.34 0.75 10.07
C ARG A 17 15.10 2.03 9.29
N THR A 18 14.98 1.90 7.98
CA THR A 18 14.68 3.03 7.09
C THR A 18 13.34 2.78 6.43
N LEU A 19 12.47 3.79 6.47
CA LEU A 19 11.20 3.77 5.75
C LEU A 19 11.44 4.37 4.37
N LEU A 20 11.19 3.58 3.33
CA LEU A 20 11.16 4.05 1.95
C LEU A 20 9.71 4.28 1.54
N HIS A 21 9.47 5.34 0.77
CA HIS A 21 8.16 5.64 0.23
C HIS A 21 8.20 5.70 -1.29
N GLU A 22 7.28 4.99 -1.94
CA GLU A 22 7.04 5.05 -3.37
C GLU A 22 5.64 5.61 -3.63
N ALA A 23 5.52 6.51 -4.60
CA ALA A 23 4.22 7.06 -5.01
C ALA A 23 3.53 6.10 -5.96
N ILE A 24 2.28 5.76 -5.67
CA ILE A 24 1.43 4.85 -6.42
C ILE A 24 0.22 5.63 -6.97
N PRO A 25 0.31 6.14 -8.21
CA PRO A 25 -0.84 6.71 -8.91
C PRO A 25 -1.60 5.61 -9.66
N VAL A 26 -2.91 5.52 -9.45
CA VAL A 26 -3.81 4.64 -10.20
C VAL A 26 -4.87 5.50 -10.87
N THR A 27 -4.83 5.59 -12.20
CA THR A 27 -5.75 6.41 -12.96
C THR A 27 -7.09 5.72 -13.16
N GLY A 28 -8.18 6.49 -13.15
CA GLY A 28 -9.53 6.00 -13.36
C GLY A 28 -9.73 5.34 -14.73
N THR A 29 -8.90 5.65 -15.72
CA THR A 29 -8.90 4.96 -17.02
C THR A 29 -8.63 3.45 -16.89
N ILE A 30 -7.73 3.05 -15.98
CA ILE A 30 -7.46 1.62 -15.71
C ILE A 30 -8.68 0.99 -15.03
N VAL A 31 -9.39 1.75 -14.19
CA VAL A 31 -10.53 1.27 -13.41
C VAL A 31 -11.83 1.18 -14.23
N SER A 32 -12.01 2.06 -15.21
CA SER A 32 -13.21 2.14 -16.04
C SER A 32 -13.11 1.44 -17.41
N GLY A 33 -12.00 0.76 -17.70
CA GLY A 33 -11.87 -0.10 -18.89
C GLY A 33 -10.92 0.36 -19.98
N THR A 34 -9.63 0.58 -19.68
CA THR A 34 -8.59 1.02 -20.64
C THR A 34 -8.51 0.18 -21.93
N TYR A 35 -8.88 -1.10 -21.89
CA TYR A 35 -8.71 -2.03 -23.01
C TYR A 35 -9.95 -2.20 -23.89
N GLN A 36 -11.12 -1.73 -23.45
CA GLN A 36 -12.35 -1.71 -24.24
C GLN A 36 -13.26 -0.56 -23.78
N GLU A 37 -13.66 0.29 -24.73
CA GLU A 37 -14.49 1.48 -24.49
C GLU A 37 -15.97 1.19 -24.21
N THR A 38 -16.36 -0.09 -24.10
CA THR A 38 -17.74 -0.50 -23.82
C THR A 38 -17.87 -0.95 -22.36
N PRO A 39 -18.68 -0.24 -21.53
CA PRO A 39 -18.95 -0.66 -20.16
C PRO A 39 -19.47 -2.09 -20.09
N GLY A 40 -18.92 -2.90 -19.19
CA GLY A 40 -19.29 -4.30 -18.99
C GLY A 40 -18.51 -5.30 -19.86
N THR A 41 -17.68 -4.86 -20.81
CA THR A 41 -16.80 -5.73 -21.62
C THR A 41 -15.31 -5.53 -21.32
N GLU A 42 -14.99 -4.87 -20.23
CA GLU A 42 -13.61 -4.53 -19.87
C GLU A 42 -12.76 -5.79 -19.67
N LEU A 43 -11.67 -5.92 -20.42
CA LEU A 43 -10.82 -7.11 -20.37
C LEU A 43 -9.91 -7.18 -19.15
N ASN A 44 -9.72 -6.06 -18.45
CA ASN A 44 -8.91 -5.96 -17.24
C ASN A 44 -9.75 -5.98 -15.94
N ILE A 45 -11.07 -6.16 -16.06
CA ILE A 45 -11.98 -6.27 -14.92
C ILE A 45 -12.50 -7.70 -14.85
N LYS A 46 -12.24 -8.37 -13.74
CA LYS A 46 -12.71 -9.75 -13.53
C LYS A 46 -13.95 -9.75 -12.66
N LYS A 47 -15.08 -10.17 -13.24
CA LYS A 47 -16.31 -10.50 -12.51
C LYS A 47 -16.31 -12.00 -12.21
N PHE A 48 -16.57 -12.37 -10.97
CA PHE A 48 -16.58 -13.78 -10.56
C PHE A 48 -17.98 -14.35 -10.57
N SER A 49 -18.12 -15.66 -10.82
CA SER A 49 -19.42 -16.35 -10.89
C SER A 49 -20.24 -16.27 -9.59
N HIS A 50 -19.58 -16.10 -8.44
CA HIS A 50 -20.27 -15.92 -7.16
C HIS A 50 -20.84 -14.50 -6.97
N GLY A 51 -20.41 -13.52 -7.76
CA GLY A 51 -20.92 -12.14 -7.77
C GLY A 51 -20.82 -11.43 -6.43
N MET A 52 -19.67 -11.57 -5.75
CA MET A 52 -19.44 -10.99 -4.41
C MET A 52 -18.42 -9.86 -4.42
N PHE A 53 -17.58 -9.78 -5.45
CA PHE A 53 -16.60 -8.71 -5.62
C PHE A 53 -16.13 -8.72 -7.09
N GLN A 54 -15.48 -7.64 -7.48
CA GLN A 54 -14.80 -7.49 -8.77
C GLN A 54 -13.33 -7.18 -8.53
N SER A 55 -12.44 -7.74 -9.34
CA SER A 55 -11.01 -7.43 -9.30
C SER A 55 -10.61 -6.56 -10.47
N VAL A 56 -9.77 -5.56 -10.21
CA VAL A 56 -9.17 -4.68 -11.21
C VAL A 56 -7.73 -5.07 -11.45
N PHE A 57 -7.35 -5.23 -12.72
CA PHE A 57 -5.99 -5.56 -13.15
C PHE A 57 -5.40 -4.42 -14.00
N ASP A 58 -4.07 -4.34 -14.03
CA ASP A 58 -3.32 -3.41 -14.87
C ASP A 58 -3.37 -3.77 -16.36
N TYR A 59 -3.49 -5.06 -16.67
CA TYR A 59 -3.62 -5.64 -18.01
C TYR A 59 -4.86 -6.55 -18.09
N PRO A 60 -5.23 -7.03 -19.30
CA PRO A 60 -6.27 -8.03 -19.44
C PRO A 60 -6.05 -9.22 -18.50
N PHE A 61 -7.04 -9.60 -17.69
CA PHE A 61 -6.86 -10.52 -16.55
C PHE A 61 -6.48 -11.96 -16.95
N LEU A 62 -6.57 -12.31 -18.23
CA LEU A 62 -6.10 -13.58 -18.79
C LEU A 62 -4.62 -13.56 -19.21
N SER A 63 -4.00 -12.37 -19.22
CA SER A 63 -2.58 -12.20 -19.52
C SER A 63 -1.73 -12.69 -18.36
N SER A 64 -0.62 -13.37 -18.66
CA SER A 64 0.36 -13.80 -17.65
C SER A 64 1.08 -12.63 -16.97
N SER A 65 1.06 -11.45 -17.60
CA SER A 65 1.68 -10.23 -17.09
C SER A 65 0.70 -9.35 -16.31
N ALA A 66 -0.56 -9.77 -16.15
CA ALA A 66 -1.56 -8.99 -15.44
C ALA A 66 -1.35 -9.08 -13.92
N ASN A 67 -1.12 -7.93 -13.31
CA ASN A 67 -1.03 -7.77 -11.87
C ASN A 67 -2.38 -7.32 -11.32
N HIS A 68 -2.76 -7.92 -10.21
CA HIS A 68 -3.94 -7.51 -9.46
C HIS A 68 -3.65 -6.18 -8.74
N ILE A 69 -4.51 -5.18 -8.98
CA ILE A 69 -4.39 -3.84 -8.39
C ILE A 69 -5.24 -3.74 -7.12
N PHE A 70 -6.56 -3.95 -7.22
CA PHE A 70 -7.46 -3.96 -6.08
C PHE A 70 -8.78 -4.67 -6.37
N ASP A 71 -9.45 -5.11 -5.30
CA ASP A 71 -10.80 -5.65 -5.34
C ASP A 71 -11.82 -4.60 -4.87
N ILE A 72 -13.02 -4.61 -5.45
CA ILE A 72 -14.17 -3.81 -5.01
C ILE A 72 -15.30 -4.74 -4.60
N THR A 73 -15.87 -4.47 -3.42
CA THR A 73 -17.12 -5.09 -2.98
C THR A 73 -18.00 -4.10 -2.25
N TYR A 74 -19.24 -4.50 -1.98
CA TYR A 74 -20.24 -3.70 -1.29
C TYR A 74 -20.95 -4.53 -0.22
N GLY A 75 -21.11 -3.94 0.96
CA GLY A 75 -21.82 -4.54 2.08
C GLY A 75 -22.75 -3.55 2.76
N THR A 76 -23.77 -4.07 3.44
CA THR A 76 -24.67 -3.27 4.26
C THR A 76 -25.12 -4.03 5.51
N THR A 77 -25.42 -3.30 6.58
CA THR A 77 -26.06 -3.81 7.79
C THR A 77 -27.59 -3.91 7.64
N VAL A 78 -28.16 -3.21 6.65
CA VAL A 78 -29.61 -3.12 6.47
C VAL A 78 -30.15 -4.38 5.81
N SER A 79 -30.94 -5.14 6.59
CA SER A 79 -31.60 -6.35 6.11
C SER A 79 -33.01 -6.04 5.61
N SER A 80 -33.28 -6.34 4.34
CA SER A 80 -34.64 -6.26 3.78
C SER A 80 -34.87 -7.37 2.76
N SER A 81 -36.06 -7.95 2.75
CA SER A 81 -36.45 -8.96 1.75
C SER A 81 -36.53 -8.41 0.33
N SER A 82 -36.66 -7.09 0.19
CA SER A 82 -36.65 -6.40 -1.11
C SER A 82 -35.22 -6.20 -1.65
N ASN A 83 -34.19 -6.44 -0.85
CA ASN A 83 -32.80 -6.22 -1.26
C ASN A 83 -32.28 -7.37 -2.12
N THR A 84 -31.84 -7.05 -3.32
CA THR A 84 -31.11 -7.99 -4.18
C THR A 84 -29.81 -8.42 -3.50
N GLN A 85 -29.58 -9.73 -3.41
CA GLN A 85 -28.44 -10.35 -2.74
C GLN A 85 -28.28 -9.97 -1.24
N ASN A 86 -29.39 -9.71 -0.53
CA ASN A 86 -29.40 -9.29 0.88
C ASN A 86 -28.43 -10.07 1.78
N ALA A 87 -28.55 -11.40 1.82
CA ALA A 87 -27.71 -12.24 2.68
C ALA A 87 -26.20 -12.11 2.37
N LYS A 88 -25.83 -11.97 1.08
CA LYS A 88 -24.42 -11.80 0.69
C LYS A 88 -23.88 -10.44 1.14
N LYS A 89 -24.65 -9.37 0.95
CA LYS A 89 -24.26 -8.00 1.35
C LYS A 89 -24.08 -7.89 2.87
N LEU A 90 -24.96 -8.53 3.66
CA LEU A 90 -24.82 -8.60 5.12
C LEU A 90 -23.58 -9.38 5.53
N ASN A 91 -23.34 -10.54 4.92
CA ASN A 91 -22.18 -11.37 5.25
C ASN A 91 -20.85 -10.66 4.93
N ILE A 92 -20.78 -9.97 3.79
CA ILE A 92 -19.59 -9.20 3.40
C ILE A 92 -19.33 -8.08 4.41
N TYR A 93 -20.36 -7.30 4.77
CA TYR A 93 -20.21 -6.25 5.77
C TYR A 93 -19.71 -6.82 7.10
N ASN A 94 -20.36 -7.88 7.60
CA ASN A 94 -20.02 -8.50 8.88
C ASN A 94 -18.60 -9.08 8.87
N GLN A 95 -18.18 -9.71 7.78
CA GLN A 95 -16.82 -10.26 7.65
C GLN A 95 -15.78 -9.14 7.64
N MET A 96 -15.99 -8.07 6.85
CA MET A 96 -15.08 -6.93 6.82
C MET A 96 -15.01 -6.23 8.17
N ALA A 97 -16.16 -6.00 8.80
CA ALA A 97 -16.25 -5.38 10.12
C ALA A 97 -15.55 -6.24 11.19
N GLN A 98 -15.70 -7.56 11.16
CA GLN A 98 -15.03 -8.46 12.10
C GLN A 98 -13.50 -8.42 11.94
N VAL A 99 -13.00 -8.41 10.70
CA VAL A 99 -11.56 -8.37 10.43
C VAL A 99 -10.96 -7.02 10.80
N LEU A 100 -11.65 -5.92 10.44
CA LEU A 100 -11.12 -4.57 10.55
C LEU A 100 -11.39 -3.91 11.91
N MET A 101 -12.63 -3.98 12.39
CA MET A 101 -13.08 -3.30 13.61
C MET A 101 -13.15 -4.23 14.83
N GLY A 102 -13.26 -5.54 14.62
CA GLY A 102 -13.37 -6.53 15.68
C GLY A 102 -14.74 -6.53 16.37
N TYR A 103 -14.74 -6.68 17.69
CA TYR A 103 -15.96 -6.84 18.49
C TYR A 103 -16.16 -5.68 19.47
N THR A 104 -17.41 -5.45 19.85
CA THR A 104 -17.78 -4.59 20.98
C THR A 104 -17.59 -5.34 22.31
N THR A 105 -17.64 -4.62 23.43
CA THR A 105 -17.57 -5.20 24.78
C THR A 105 -18.65 -6.27 25.03
N GLY A 106 -19.78 -6.21 24.29
CA GLY A 106 -20.87 -7.20 24.34
C GLY A 106 -20.73 -8.38 23.37
N SER A 107 -19.53 -8.61 22.82
CA SER A 107 -19.26 -9.69 21.84
C SER A 107 -20.08 -9.60 20.54
N GLN A 108 -20.61 -8.42 20.20
CA GLN A 108 -21.23 -8.15 18.90
C GLN A 108 -20.17 -7.64 17.93
N ILE A 109 -20.37 -7.88 16.63
CA ILE A 109 -19.48 -7.34 15.59
C ILE A 109 -19.58 -5.81 15.65
N ARG A 110 -18.43 -5.13 15.73
CA ARG A 110 -18.36 -3.67 15.77
C ARG A 110 -18.60 -3.13 14.37
N LYS A 111 -19.58 -2.23 14.21
CA LYS A 111 -19.84 -1.55 12.94
C LYS A 111 -18.72 -0.56 12.61
N PHE A 112 -18.62 -0.20 11.33
CA PHE A 112 -17.79 0.92 10.91
C PHE A 112 -18.40 2.24 11.38
N ASP A 113 -17.54 3.16 11.73
CA ASP A 113 -17.91 4.45 12.29
C ASP A 113 -17.14 5.57 11.59
N SER A 114 -17.84 6.59 11.11
CA SER A 114 -17.25 7.71 10.39
C SER A 114 -16.51 8.71 11.28
N ASP A 115 -16.96 8.98 12.50
CA ASP A 115 -16.32 10.02 13.32
C ASP A 115 -15.18 9.46 14.21
N GLY A 116 -15.06 8.13 14.24
CA GLY A 116 -14.04 7.41 15.00
C GLY A 116 -14.36 7.31 16.48
N THR A 117 -15.54 7.72 16.91
CA THR A 117 -16.06 7.61 18.28
C THR A 117 -16.81 6.30 18.40
N LEU A 118 -16.05 5.24 18.70
CA LEU A 118 -16.62 3.91 18.71
C LEU A 118 -17.63 3.71 19.85
N ASP A 119 -18.59 2.82 19.61
CA ASP A 119 -19.62 2.39 20.58
C ASP A 119 -20.64 3.48 20.97
N ASP A 120 -20.80 4.52 20.15
CA ASP A 120 -21.89 5.49 20.26
C ASP A 120 -23.07 5.18 19.31
N SER A 121 -24.13 5.99 19.39
CA SER A 121 -25.33 5.87 18.54
C SER A 121 -25.29 6.75 17.30
N THR A 122 -24.18 7.42 17.03
CA THR A 122 -23.95 8.35 15.93
C THR A 122 -22.85 7.79 15.00
N GLY A 123 -22.56 8.44 13.87
CA GLY A 123 -21.42 8.05 13.04
C GLY A 123 -21.45 6.68 12.32
N GLN A 124 -22.43 5.80 12.60
CA GLN A 124 -22.42 4.43 12.07
C GLN A 124 -22.59 4.40 10.54
N MET A 125 -21.67 3.70 9.87
CA MET A 125 -21.71 3.50 8.43
C MET A 125 -22.45 2.20 8.10
N ASP A 126 -23.72 2.29 7.72
CA ASP A 126 -24.56 1.12 7.42
C ASP A 126 -24.45 0.62 5.97
N HIS A 127 -23.92 1.45 5.07
CA HIS A 127 -23.77 1.15 3.65
C HIS A 127 -22.35 1.46 3.20
N CYS A 128 -21.57 0.43 2.89
CA CYS A 128 -20.13 0.58 2.67
C CYS A 128 -19.67 -0.08 1.37
N PHE A 129 -18.88 0.67 0.62
CA PHE A 129 -17.99 0.12 -0.39
C PHE A 129 -16.65 -0.23 0.26
N PHE A 130 -16.10 -1.36 -0.14
CA PHE A 130 -14.79 -1.82 0.32
C PHE A 130 -13.88 -1.92 -0.89
N MET A 131 -12.74 -1.22 -0.84
CA MET A 131 -11.67 -1.35 -1.82
C MET A 131 -10.46 -1.99 -1.13
N ASN A 132 -10.08 -3.17 -1.57
CA ASN A 132 -8.95 -3.91 -1.02
C ASN A 132 -7.76 -3.84 -1.97
N PHE A 133 -6.75 -3.05 -1.61
CA PHE A 133 -5.56 -2.88 -2.42
C PHE A 133 -4.63 -4.09 -2.32
N SER A 134 -4.09 -4.48 -3.46
CA SER A 134 -3.11 -5.56 -3.54
C SER A 134 -1.83 -5.19 -2.79
N ARG A 135 -1.29 -6.16 -2.04
CA ARG A 135 0.00 -6.01 -1.33
C ARG A 135 1.17 -5.69 -2.27
N LEU A 136 1.04 -5.98 -3.57
CA LEU A 136 2.01 -5.56 -4.58
C LEU A 136 2.22 -4.02 -4.58
N LEU A 137 1.13 -3.27 -4.36
CA LEU A 137 1.09 -1.81 -4.37
C LEU A 137 1.37 -1.22 -3.00
N THR A 138 0.67 -1.71 -1.97
CA THR A 138 0.76 -1.18 -0.60
C THR A 138 2.02 -1.63 0.14
N LYS A 139 2.65 -2.72 -0.31
CA LYS A 139 3.85 -3.32 0.29
C LYS A 139 3.64 -3.74 1.75
N ASP A 140 4.15 -2.95 2.70
CA ASP A 140 3.97 -3.18 4.13
C ASP A 140 2.81 -2.35 4.68
N GLU A 141 2.69 -1.08 4.27
CA GLU A 141 1.54 -0.23 4.62
C GLU A 141 1.38 0.96 3.66
N ILE A 142 0.16 1.51 3.62
CA ILE A 142 -0.08 2.83 3.03
C ILE A 142 0.42 3.91 4.01
N LYS A 143 1.21 4.86 3.51
CA LYS A 143 1.70 5.99 4.30
C LYS A 143 0.53 6.86 4.77
N LYS A 144 0.47 7.13 6.07
CA LYS A 144 -0.48 8.08 6.67
C LYS A 144 -0.36 9.47 6.03
N ASN A 145 -1.49 10.14 5.84
CA ASN A 145 -1.69 11.45 5.22
C ASN A 145 -1.23 11.51 3.76
N SER A 146 -1.22 10.38 3.06
CA SER A 146 -0.88 10.32 1.63
C SER A 146 -2.01 9.86 0.74
N PHE A 147 -3.06 9.25 1.30
CA PHE A 147 -4.12 8.64 0.51
C PHE A 147 -5.09 9.70 -0.02
N ARG A 148 -5.27 9.76 -1.34
CA ARG A 148 -6.20 10.62 -2.04
C ARG A 148 -7.01 9.78 -3.02
N LEU A 149 -8.31 10.01 -3.05
CA LEU A 149 -9.24 9.34 -3.94
C LEU A 149 -10.14 10.41 -4.57
N GLY A 150 -10.02 10.62 -5.88
CA GLY A 150 -10.94 11.45 -6.63
C GLY A 150 -12.13 10.64 -7.10
N LEU A 151 -13.33 11.07 -6.72
CA LEU A 151 -14.58 10.52 -7.22
C LEU A 151 -15.39 11.62 -7.90
N TYR A 152 -16.06 11.28 -9.00
CA TYR A 152 -17.13 12.09 -9.54
C TYR A 152 -18.37 11.95 -8.64
N THR A 153 -19.07 13.06 -8.40
CA THR A 153 -20.30 13.06 -7.58
C THR A 153 -21.49 12.41 -8.28
N SER A 154 -21.41 12.25 -9.61
CA SER A 154 -22.33 11.48 -10.44
C SER A 154 -21.63 10.87 -11.67
N GLY A 155 -22.25 9.84 -12.26
CA GLY A 155 -21.75 9.27 -13.52
C GLY A 155 -22.63 8.17 -14.10
N THR A 156 -23.30 8.42 -15.23
CA THR A 156 -23.99 7.39 -16.02
C THR A 156 -23.31 7.19 -17.37
N THR A 157 -23.60 6.09 -18.07
CA THR A 157 -22.99 5.74 -19.36
C THR A 157 -23.41 6.62 -20.54
N GLY A 158 -24.18 7.69 -20.32
CA GLY A 158 -24.54 8.67 -21.34
C GLY A 158 -23.47 9.76 -21.51
N ALA A 159 -23.38 10.39 -22.68
CA ALA A 159 -22.48 11.52 -22.90
C ALA A 159 -22.84 12.70 -21.97
N GLY A 160 -21.88 13.17 -21.15
CA GLY A 160 -22.02 14.39 -20.34
C GLY A 160 -22.30 14.23 -18.83
N HIS A 161 -22.20 13.03 -18.25
CA HIS A 161 -22.76 12.75 -16.91
C HIS A 161 -21.72 12.62 -15.78
N LYS A 162 -20.42 12.79 -16.03
CA LYS A 162 -19.41 12.89 -14.96
C LYS A 162 -19.29 14.35 -14.53
N ARG A 163 -19.90 14.69 -13.39
CA ARG A 163 -19.86 16.05 -12.81
C ARG A 163 -18.91 16.09 -11.64
N ASP A 164 -18.22 17.22 -11.49
CA ASP A 164 -17.47 17.68 -10.32
C ASP A 164 -16.65 16.59 -9.58
N VAL A 165 -15.33 16.61 -9.71
CA VAL A 165 -14.45 15.71 -8.96
C VAL A 165 -14.36 16.17 -7.51
N LYS A 166 -14.77 15.31 -6.58
CA LYS A 166 -14.55 15.47 -5.15
C LYS A 166 -13.36 14.63 -4.72
N THR A 167 -12.32 15.28 -4.21
CA THR A 167 -11.16 14.58 -3.65
C THR A 167 -11.43 14.25 -2.18
N ILE A 168 -11.21 13.00 -1.86
CA ILE A 168 -11.32 12.43 -0.53
C ILE A 168 -9.92 12.11 -0.07
N GLY A 169 -9.60 12.43 1.17
CA GLY A 169 -8.27 12.14 1.68
C GLY A 169 -8.23 11.90 3.17
N ASP A 170 -7.19 11.21 3.61
CA ASP A 170 -6.87 11.00 5.01
C ASP A 170 -6.13 12.22 5.58
N TYR A 171 -6.75 13.39 5.48
CA TYR A 171 -6.15 14.64 5.92
C TYR A 171 -5.90 14.62 7.44
N GLN A 172 -4.75 15.13 7.87
CA GLN A 172 -4.30 15.18 9.28
C GLN A 172 -4.09 13.81 9.97
N SER A 173 -4.21 12.69 9.25
CA SER A 173 -4.07 11.34 9.82
C SER A 173 -2.65 10.98 10.31
N ALA A 174 -1.66 11.85 10.04
CA ALA A 174 -0.34 11.74 10.67
C ALA A 174 -0.41 11.89 12.20
N SER A 175 -1.37 12.68 12.70
CA SER A 175 -1.59 12.94 14.12
C SER A 175 -2.95 12.43 14.61
N GLU A 176 -3.93 12.29 13.72
CA GLU A 176 -5.32 11.92 14.03
C GLU A 176 -5.69 10.54 13.46
N TYR A 177 -4.92 9.52 13.83
CA TYR A 177 -5.25 8.12 13.52
C TYR A 177 -5.82 7.40 14.73
N ARG A 178 -6.53 6.31 14.46
CA ARG A 178 -7.08 5.39 15.46
C ARG A 178 -6.46 4.01 15.26
N THR A 179 -6.55 3.16 16.28
CA THR A 179 -6.00 1.81 16.24
C THR A 179 -7.12 0.78 16.29
N SER A 180 -6.97 -0.26 15.48
CA SER A 180 -7.90 -1.37 15.33
C SER A 180 -7.16 -2.72 15.35
N PRO A 181 -7.86 -3.85 15.44
CA PRO A 181 -7.24 -5.18 15.31
C PRO A 181 -6.49 -5.39 13.98
N ALA A 182 -6.88 -4.70 12.91
CA ALA A 182 -6.23 -4.76 11.60
C ALA A 182 -5.09 -3.73 11.41
N GLY A 183 -4.67 -3.07 12.49
CA GLY A 183 -3.67 -2.02 12.47
C GLY A 183 -4.28 -0.62 12.65
N ASP A 184 -3.50 0.39 12.30
CA ASP A 184 -3.95 1.77 12.38
C ASP A 184 -4.86 2.12 11.20
N TYR A 185 -5.83 2.99 11.46
CA TYR A 185 -6.72 3.52 10.45
C TYR A 185 -6.92 5.03 10.58
N GLY A 186 -7.14 5.68 9.44
CA GLY A 186 -7.46 7.10 9.35
C GLY A 186 -8.89 7.32 8.90
N LEU A 187 -9.43 8.49 9.24
CA LEU A 187 -10.71 8.97 8.75
C LEU A 187 -10.52 9.67 7.40
N LEU A 188 -11.49 9.52 6.50
CA LEU A 188 -11.46 10.10 5.16
C LEU A 188 -12.42 11.28 5.06
N PHE A 189 -11.90 12.45 4.71
CA PHE A 189 -12.66 13.70 4.61
C PHE A 189 -12.70 14.23 3.19
N THR A 190 -13.71 15.05 2.88
CA THR A 190 -13.82 15.74 1.60
C THR A 190 -13.16 17.11 1.57
N SER A 191 -12.65 17.55 2.71
CA SER A 191 -11.91 18.80 2.88
C SER A 191 -10.60 18.54 3.61
N SER A 192 -9.61 19.41 3.40
CA SER A 192 -8.27 19.26 3.98
C SER A 192 -8.17 19.58 5.47
N LEU A 193 -9.28 19.93 6.12
CA LEU A 193 -9.33 20.46 7.48
C LEU A 193 -9.51 19.39 8.58
N GLY A 194 -9.73 18.11 8.23
CA GLY A 194 -9.79 17.00 9.19
C GLY A 194 -11.04 16.99 10.07
N ALA A 195 -11.01 16.25 11.20
CA ALA A 195 -12.17 15.98 12.07
C ALA A 195 -12.69 17.19 12.88
N GLY A 196 -12.02 18.34 12.79
CA GLY A 196 -12.31 19.54 13.58
C GLY A 196 -13.29 20.53 12.95
N ASP A 197 -13.72 20.30 11.71
CA ASP A 197 -14.73 21.13 11.07
C ASP A 197 -16.13 20.58 11.34
N GLY A 198 -16.98 21.34 12.04
CA GLY A 198 -18.33 20.92 12.46
C GLY A 198 -19.33 20.70 11.31
N ALA A 199 -18.88 20.73 10.06
CA ALA A 199 -19.69 20.60 8.85
C ALA A 199 -19.34 19.39 7.96
N ASP A 200 -18.20 18.71 8.17
CA ASP A 200 -17.76 17.59 7.34
C ASP A 200 -17.58 16.32 8.17
N ALA A 201 -18.68 15.58 8.37
CA ALA A 201 -18.59 14.21 8.85
C ALA A 201 -17.68 13.42 7.90
N SER A 202 -16.76 12.61 8.45
CA SER A 202 -15.93 11.76 7.60
C SER A 202 -16.82 10.85 6.76
N ILE A 203 -16.36 10.52 5.56
CA ILE A 203 -17.11 9.74 4.57
C ILE A 203 -16.46 8.39 4.32
N GLY A 204 -15.53 7.98 5.18
CA GLY A 204 -14.84 6.71 5.03
C GLY A 204 -13.67 6.53 5.97
N LEU A 205 -13.05 5.36 5.84
CA LEU A 205 -11.94 4.90 6.65
C LEU A 205 -10.87 4.32 5.73
N ILE A 206 -9.61 4.48 6.09
CA ILE A 206 -8.48 3.81 5.42
C ILE A 206 -7.67 3.05 6.45
N PHE A 207 -7.53 1.73 6.27
CA PHE A 207 -6.72 0.87 7.11
C PHE A 207 -5.33 0.70 6.48
N TYR A 208 -4.30 1.24 7.14
CA TYR A 208 -2.99 1.44 6.53
C TYR A 208 -2.25 0.13 6.26
N GLN A 209 -2.17 -0.74 7.27
CA GLN A 209 -1.47 -2.03 7.17
C GLN A 209 -2.30 -3.06 6.40
N ALA A 210 -3.62 -3.01 6.53
CA ALA A 210 -4.50 -3.90 5.78
C ALA A 210 -4.63 -3.53 4.30
N GLY A 211 -4.35 -2.27 3.92
CA GLY A 211 -4.53 -1.79 2.56
C GLY A 211 -5.99 -1.75 2.12
N ILE A 212 -6.92 -1.45 3.05
CA ILE A 212 -8.36 -1.46 2.76
C ILE A 212 -8.95 -0.07 2.98
N ALA A 213 -9.59 0.48 1.95
CA ALA A 213 -10.43 1.67 2.06
C ALA A 213 -11.90 1.26 2.21
N VAL A 214 -12.58 1.85 3.19
CA VAL A 214 -14.01 1.71 3.44
C VAL A 214 -14.66 3.05 3.14
N LEU A 215 -15.58 3.10 2.19
CA LEU A 215 -16.26 4.34 1.80
C LEU A 215 -17.74 4.22 2.11
N THR A 216 -18.31 5.25 2.74
CA THR A 216 -19.77 5.33 2.84
C THR A 216 -20.35 5.58 1.46
N SER A 217 -21.50 5.00 1.20
CA SER A 217 -22.26 5.28 -0.01
C SER A 217 -22.87 6.68 -0.05
N SER A 218 -23.05 7.32 1.10
CA SER A 218 -23.69 8.65 1.22
C SER A 218 -22.90 9.77 0.56
N ILE A 219 -21.69 9.48 0.06
CA ILE A 219 -20.94 10.41 -0.79
C ILE A 219 -21.66 10.68 -2.13
N PHE A 220 -22.43 9.73 -2.64
CA PHE A 220 -23.14 9.88 -3.91
C PHE A 220 -24.51 10.51 -3.64
N GLN A 221 -24.71 11.74 -4.11
CA GLN A 221 -25.94 12.52 -3.88
C GLN A 221 -26.90 12.54 -5.09
N GLU A 222 -26.41 12.15 -6.27
CA GLU A 222 -27.16 12.16 -7.54
C GLU A 222 -27.01 10.80 -8.26
N ASP A 223 -27.04 10.78 -9.60
CA ASP A 223 -26.92 9.57 -10.42
C ASP A 223 -25.64 8.77 -10.16
N PHE A 224 -25.79 7.54 -9.68
CA PHE A 224 -24.67 6.65 -9.35
C PHE A 224 -24.47 5.56 -10.41
N GLY A 225 -23.41 5.71 -11.22
CA GLY A 225 -22.90 4.62 -12.06
C GLY A 225 -23.85 4.10 -13.14
N ALA A 226 -23.40 3.11 -13.91
CA ALA A 226 -24.26 2.40 -14.85
C ALA A 226 -25.19 1.43 -14.10
N LEU A 227 -26.47 1.78 -13.98
CA LEU A 227 -27.54 0.82 -13.72
C LEU A 227 -28.10 0.32 -15.05
N GLY A 228 -27.85 -0.95 -15.36
CA GLY A 228 -28.69 -1.69 -16.31
C GLY A 228 -30.13 -1.70 -15.78
N ASN A 229 -30.98 -0.90 -16.45
CA ASN A 229 -32.38 -0.53 -16.16
C ASN A 229 -32.58 0.80 -15.42
N VAL A 230 -32.19 1.90 -16.05
CA VAL A 230 -33.05 3.10 -16.00
C VAL A 230 -34.00 3.05 -17.19
N LYS A 231 -35.27 2.76 -16.91
CA LYS A 231 -36.41 3.06 -17.80
C LYS A 231 -37.41 3.79 -16.92
N VAL A 232 -38.10 4.85 -17.33
CA VAL A 232 -38.26 5.61 -18.58
C VAL A 232 -38.82 6.94 -18.07
N GLU A 233 -38.36 8.09 -18.60
CA GLU A 233 -39.14 9.31 -18.44
C GLU A 233 -40.48 9.09 -19.16
N VAL A 234 -41.55 8.82 -18.40
CA VAL A 234 -42.92 8.88 -18.91
C VAL A 234 -43.40 10.30 -18.58
N PRO A 235 -43.61 11.17 -19.58
CA PRO A 235 -44.15 12.49 -19.33
C PRO A 235 -45.50 12.39 -18.62
N GLY A 236 -45.60 12.90 -17.39
CA GLY A 236 -46.85 13.01 -16.63
C GLY A 236 -47.07 12.03 -15.46
N SER A 237 -46.06 11.27 -15.02
CA SER A 237 -46.14 10.45 -13.80
C SER A 237 -45.69 11.23 -12.54
N THR A 238 -46.58 11.39 -11.55
CA THR A 238 -46.31 11.98 -10.23
C THR A 238 -45.72 11.01 -9.20
N ALA A 239 -45.27 9.82 -9.62
CA ALA A 239 -44.53 8.91 -8.76
C ALA A 239 -43.04 9.28 -8.79
N GLY A 240 -42.52 9.83 -7.68
CA GLY A 240 -41.09 10.08 -7.49
C GLY A 240 -40.33 8.75 -7.48
N LEU A 241 -39.67 8.43 -8.59
CA LEU A 241 -38.77 7.28 -8.72
C LEU A 241 -37.37 7.78 -8.37
N GLY A 242 -36.84 7.37 -7.21
CA GLY A 242 -35.56 7.81 -6.66
C GLY A 242 -34.38 7.52 -7.59
N THR A 243 -33.92 8.52 -8.33
CA THR A 243 -32.65 8.47 -9.06
C THR A 243 -31.51 8.57 -8.04
N GLY A 244 -30.68 7.53 -7.88
CA GLY A 244 -29.47 7.61 -7.04
C GLY A 244 -29.04 6.32 -6.35
N ILE A 245 -27.97 6.43 -5.56
CA ILE A 245 -27.33 5.31 -4.83
C ILE A 245 -28.33 4.55 -3.93
N ASP A 246 -29.30 5.21 -3.30
CA ASP A 246 -30.25 4.58 -2.37
C ASP A 246 -31.13 3.49 -3.04
N GLN A 247 -31.56 3.73 -4.27
CA GLN A 247 -32.25 2.69 -5.05
C GLN A 247 -31.27 1.62 -5.55
N ALA A 248 -30.07 2.01 -5.97
CA ALA A 248 -29.07 1.07 -6.44
C ALA A 248 -28.72 0.04 -5.36
N GLN A 249 -28.59 0.47 -4.11
CA GLN A 249 -28.22 -0.37 -2.97
C GLN A 249 -29.23 -1.46 -2.66
N THR A 250 -30.52 -1.17 -2.87
CA THR A 250 -31.62 -2.11 -2.61
C THR A 250 -31.85 -3.00 -3.83
N ALA A 251 -31.95 -2.44 -5.04
CA ALA A 251 -32.36 -3.18 -6.23
C ALA A 251 -31.22 -3.91 -6.96
N SER A 252 -29.96 -3.48 -6.81
CA SER A 252 -28.85 -3.94 -7.66
C SER A 252 -28.01 -5.05 -7.03
N THR A 253 -27.32 -5.83 -7.87
CA THR A 253 -26.31 -6.79 -7.42
C THR A 253 -25.03 -6.09 -6.96
N ILE A 254 -24.18 -6.80 -6.22
CA ILE A 254 -22.87 -6.28 -5.80
C ILE A 254 -22.00 -5.93 -7.01
N ASP A 255 -22.09 -6.70 -8.09
CA ASP A 255 -21.36 -6.43 -9.33
C ASP A 255 -21.78 -5.12 -9.99
N GLN A 256 -23.08 -4.83 -10.02
CA GLN A 256 -23.61 -3.58 -10.58
C GLN A 256 -23.17 -2.37 -9.72
N LEU A 257 -23.17 -2.52 -8.40
CA LEU A 257 -22.69 -1.49 -7.48
C LEU A 257 -21.18 -1.23 -7.62
N ALA A 258 -20.38 -2.29 -7.75
CA ALA A 258 -18.95 -2.17 -8.00
C ALA A 258 -18.65 -1.53 -9.35
N GLU A 259 -19.39 -1.89 -10.40
CA GLU A 259 -19.28 -1.25 -11.72
C GLU A 259 -19.65 0.24 -11.67
N GLY A 260 -20.70 0.58 -10.91
CA GLY A 260 -21.05 1.97 -10.67
C GLY A 260 -19.94 2.77 -10.00
N LEU A 261 -19.32 2.22 -8.94
CA LEU A 261 -18.19 2.84 -8.26
C LEU A 261 -16.99 3.01 -9.19
N ARG A 262 -16.66 2.00 -10.00
CA ARG A 262 -15.55 2.08 -10.98
C ARG A 262 -15.76 3.19 -12.01
N TYR A 263 -16.99 3.39 -12.45
CA TYR A 263 -17.29 4.39 -13.47
C TYR A 263 -17.12 5.82 -12.96
N VAL A 264 -17.48 6.07 -11.70
CA VAL A 264 -17.31 7.36 -11.02
C VAL A 264 -15.93 7.57 -10.43
N LEU A 265 -15.05 6.57 -10.47
CA LEU A 265 -13.68 6.71 -10.00
C LEU A 265 -12.84 7.53 -10.99
N HIS A 266 -12.22 8.60 -10.51
CA HIS A 266 -11.34 9.47 -11.30
C HIS A 266 -9.87 9.07 -11.16
N ASP A 267 -9.38 8.98 -9.93
CA ASP A 267 -8.00 8.63 -9.60
C ASP A 267 -7.88 8.17 -8.14
N ILE A 268 -6.86 7.35 -7.88
CA ILE A 268 -6.40 6.98 -6.54
C ILE A 268 -4.91 7.27 -6.49
N ASP A 269 -4.47 8.04 -5.51
CA ASP A 269 -3.06 8.32 -5.27
C ASP A 269 -2.73 8.03 -3.81
N PHE A 270 -1.65 7.28 -3.58
CA PHE A 270 -1.09 7.13 -2.23
C PHE A 270 0.39 6.83 -2.30
N ASN A 271 1.09 7.03 -1.19
CA ASN A 271 2.46 6.54 -1.05
C ASN A 271 2.44 5.24 -0.26
N ASN A 272 3.11 4.21 -0.76
CA ASN A 272 3.37 3.03 0.05
C ASN A 272 4.52 3.30 1.03
N THR A 273 4.70 2.39 1.98
CA THR A 273 5.86 2.34 2.85
C THR A 273 6.45 0.94 2.80
N ILE A 274 7.77 0.89 2.63
CA ILE A 274 8.57 -0.34 2.73
C ILE A 274 9.55 -0.14 3.88
N GLU A 275 9.63 -1.14 4.74
CA GLU A 275 10.56 -1.13 5.86
C GLU A 275 11.84 -1.88 5.48
N LEU A 276 12.90 -1.12 5.23
CA LEU A 276 14.21 -1.69 4.98
C LEU A 276 14.94 -1.85 6.30
N ASN A 277 15.16 -3.11 6.69
CA ASN A 277 16.01 -3.45 7.81
C ASN A 277 17.45 -3.51 7.30
N SER A 278 18.29 -2.62 7.83
CA SER A 278 19.67 -2.49 7.41
C SER A 278 20.59 -2.73 8.60
N SER A 279 21.55 -3.63 8.41
CA SER A 279 22.67 -3.80 9.34
C SER A 279 23.90 -3.13 8.76
N ILE A 280 24.41 -2.14 9.48
CA ILE A 280 25.63 -1.40 9.13
C ILE A 280 26.78 -1.97 9.94
N TYR A 281 27.81 -2.41 9.24
CA TYR A 281 29.06 -2.87 9.81
C TYR A 281 30.14 -1.80 9.61
N PHE A 282 30.77 -1.39 10.71
CA PHE A 282 31.91 -0.50 10.70
C PHE A 282 33.20 -1.32 10.73
N CYS A 283 33.76 -1.59 9.56
CA CYS A 283 35.04 -2.27 9.44
C CYS A 283 36.17 -1.25 9.66
N ARG A 284 36.59 -1.10 10.91
CA ARG A 284 37.74 -0.26 11.28
C ARG A 284 39.03 -1.01 10.98
N VAL A 285 39.92 -0.39 10.22
CA VAL A 285 41.23 -0.90 9.84
C VAL A 285 42.26 0.02 10.47
N ASN A 286 42.88 -0.46 11.55
CA ASN A 286 43.83 0.35 12.32
C ASN A 286 45.17 0.48 11.58
N HIS A 287 46.02 1.38 12.06
CA HIS A 287 47.32 1.67 11.43
C HIS A 287 48.21 0.42 11.32
N ASN A 288 48.11 -0.53 12.26
CA ASN A 288 48.91 -1.76 12.32
C ASN A 288 48.29 -2.97 11.58
N GLU A 289 47.08 -2.85 11.06
CA GLU A 289 46.34 -3.96 10.46
C GLU A 289 46.31 -3.90 8.93
N PHE A 290 46.19 -5.08 8.30
CA PHE A 290 45.98 -5.24 6.85
C PHE A 290 46.98 -4.51 5.94
N ASN A 291 48.18 -4.20 6.42
CA ASN A 291 49.26 -3.57 5.64
C ASN A 291 49.96 -4.55 4.66
N TYR A 292 49.46 -5.78 4.54
CA TYR A 292 50.02 -6.85 3.72
C TYR A 292 48.88 -7.66 3.08
N SER A 293 49.12 -8.19 1.87
CA SER A 293 48.14 -8.97 1.12
C SER A 293 48.53 -10.45 1.07
N SER A 294 47.56 -11.34 1.20
CA SER A 294 47.73 -12.78 0.99
C SER A 294 47.87 -13.18 -0.50
N ASN A 295 47.97 -12.22 -1.41
CA ASN A 295 48.21 -12.48 -2.84
C ASN A 295 49.62 -13.08 -3.03
N PRO A 296 49.77 -14.21 -3.75
CA PRO A 296 51.07 -14.86 -3.98
C PRO A 296 52.14 -13.94 -4.59
N THR A 297 51.74 -12.88 -5.30
CA THR A 297 52.67 -11.89 -5.87
C THR A 297 53.38 -11.02 -4.81
N TYR A 298 52.93 -11.03 -3.56
CA TYR A 298 53.56 -10.33 -2.43
C TYR A 298 54.73 -11.10 -1.81
N VAL A 299 54.93 -12.37 -2.15
CA VAL A 299 56.04 -13.18 -1.64
C VAL A 299 57.02 -13.58 -2.73
N THR A 300 58.28 -13.74 -2.34
CA THR A 300 59.31 -14.40 -3.15
C THR A 300 60.17 -15.24 -2.21
N GLY A 301 60.20 -16.55 -2.42
CA GLY A 301 60.94 -17.48 -1.55
C GLY A 301 60.53 -17.41 -0.07
N SER A 302 59.22 -17.35 0.21
CA SER A 302 58.65 -17.22 1.57
C SER A 302 59.04 -15.95 2.34
N LYS A 303 59.55 -14.92 1.66
CA LYS A 303 59.80 -13.58 2.20
C LYS A 303 58.93 -12.56 1.48
N ILE A 304 58.58 -11.46 2.15
CA ILE A 304 57.87 -10.33 1.53
C ILE A 304 58.74 -9.76 0.41
N ARG A 305 58.17 -9.59 -0.78
CA ARG A 305 58.87 -9.08 -1.95
C ARG A 305 59.10 -7.57 -1.80
N VAL A 306 60.36 -7.17 -1.67
CA VAL A 306 60.78 -5.76 -1.68
C VAL A 306 60.89 -5.28 -3.13
N LYS A 307 60.27 -4.14 -3.45
CA LYS A 307 60.32 -3.56 -4.81
C LYS A 307 61.57 -2.69 -5.05
N SER A 308 61.90 -1.82 -4.09
CA SER A 308 62.92 -0.79 -4.26
C SER A 308 63.87 -0.73 -3.08
N ASN A 309 63.42 -0.25 -1.92
CA ASN A 309 64.21 -0.21 -0.70
C ASN A 309 63.58 -1.08 0.40
N ILE A 310 64.40 -1.75 1.20
CA ILE A 310 63.95 -2.54 2.36
C ILE A 310 63.33 -1.66 3.47
N ASN A 311 63.68 -0.37 3.49
CA ASN A 311 63.15 0.61 4.43
C ASN A 311 61.84 1.26 3.96
N ASP A 312 61.36 0.95 2.75
CA ASP A 312 60.11 1.50 2.25
C ASP A 312 58.92 0.93 3.02
N LEU A 313 57.97 1.79 3.35
CA LEU A 313 56.73 1.37 4.01
C LEU A 313 55.94 0.43 3.08
N PRO A 314 55.41 -0.69 3.60
CA PRO A 314 54.57 -1.58 2.82
C PRO A 314 53.29 -0.87 2.39
N VAL A 315 52.93 -1.02 1.12
CA VAL A 315 51.68 -0.49 0.56
C VAL A 315 50.80 -1.65 0.14
N SER A 316 49.55 -1.60 0.57
CA SER A 316 48.51 -2.55 0.18
C SER A 316 47.29 -1.81 -0.35
N TYR A 317 46.40 -2.53 -1.03
CA TYR A 317 45.16 -1.96 -1.54
C TYR A 317 43.99 -2.83 -1.11
N ILE A 318 42.99 -2.21 -0.50
CA ILE A 318 41.74 -2.87 -0.11
C ILE A 318 40.77 -2.72 -1.28
N THR A 319 40.23 -3.84 -1.76
CA THR A 319 39.31 -3.88 -2.91
C THR A 319 37.95 -4.49 -2.56
N THR A 320 37.91 -5.38 -1.56
CA THR A 320 36.73 -6.14 -1.20
C THR A 320 36.76 -6.45 0.29
N VAL A 321 35.60 -6.36 0.92
CA VAL A 321 35.38 -6.74 2.32
C VAL A 321 34.48 -7.98 2.31
N GLY A 322 34.93 -9.06 2.95
CA GLY A 322 34.12 -10.27 3.11
C GLY A 322 33.64 -10.41 4.56
N LEU A 323 32.35 -10.69 4.74
CA LEU A 323 31.76 -11.05 6.02
C LEU A 323 31.79 -12.58 6.15
N TYR A 324 32.32 -13.09 7.26
CA TYR A 324 32.45 -14.52 7.52
C TYR A 324 31.72 -14.90 8.81
N ALA A 325 31.12 -16.09 8.82
CA ALA A 325 30.54 -16.73 9.99
C ALA A 325 31.63 -17.27 10.94
N ALA A 326 31.24 -17.69 12.15
CA ALA A 326 32.14 -18.32 13.12
C ALA A 326 32.81 -19.59 12.58
N ASP A 327 32.16 -20.27 11.63
CA ASP A 327 32.65 -21.50 10.99
C ASP A 327 33.55 -21.22 9.78
N ASN A 328 33.95 -19.95 9.57
CA ASN A 328 34.71 -19.46 8.42
C ASN A 328 34.01 -19.58 7.06
N GLU A 329 32.68 -19.72 7.04
CA GLU A 329 31.89 -19.62 5.81
C GLU A 329 31.64 -18.15 5.44
N MET A 330 31.74 -17.82 4.15
CA MET A 330 31.49 -16.46 3.66
C MET A 330 29.98 -16.20 3.58
N LEU A 331 29.50 -15.18 4.28
CA LEU A 331 28.10 -14.77 4.31
C LEU A 331 27.79 -13.68 3.29
N ALA A 332 28.70 -12.70 3.14
CA ALA A 332 28.51 -11.59 2.23
C ALA A 332 29.87 -11.06 1.73
N ALA A 333 29.86 -10.42 0.56
CA ALA A 333 31.02 -9.74 0.02
C ALA A 333 30.61 -8.36 -0.50
N ALA A 334 31.31 -7.32 -0.02
CA ALA A 334 31.15 -5.94 -0.47
C ALA A 334 32.36 -5.53 -1.29
N LYS A 335 32.13 -5.02 -2.51
CA LYS A 335 33.18 -4.56 -3.40
C LYS A 335 33.27 -3.04 -3.36
N LEU A 336 34.48 -2.51 -3.22
CA LEU A 336 34.73 -1.07 -3.31
C LEU A 336 34.70 -0.64 -4.77
N SER A 337 34.21 0.58 -5.04
CA SER A 337 34.21 1.17 -6.38
C SER A 337 35.62 1.32 -6.94
N GLU A 338 36.58 1.64 -6.07
CA GLU A 338 37.99 1.80 -6.40
C GLU A 338 38.88 1.16 -5.32
N PRO A 339 40.07 0.64 -5.68
CA PRO A 339 41.03 0.14 -4.70
C PRO A 339 41.53 1.25 -3.78
N ILE A 340 41.29 1.12 -2.48
CA ILE A 340 41.75 2.11 -1.49
C ILE A 340 43.16 1.74 -1.02
N ARG A 341 44.09 2.66 -1.16
CA ARG A 341 45.48 2.49 -0.69
C ARG A 341 45.52 2.47 0.84
N LYS A 342 46.26 1.52 1.40
CA LYS A 342 46.53 1.39 2.84
C LYS A 342 48.03 1.28 3.09
N ASP A 343 48.51 2.06 4.06
CA ASP A 343 49.88 2.03 4.58
C ASP A 343 49.87 2.06 6.13
N PRO A 344 51.01 1.83 6.80
CA PRO A 344 51.06 1.79 8.26
C PRO A 344 50.77 3.12 8.97
N ASN A 345 50.67 4.23 8.25
CA ASN A 345 50.42 5.56 8.81
C ASN A 345 48.95 5.99 8.71
N THR A 346 48.15 5.22 7.97
CA THR A 346 46.75 5.54 7.68
C THR A 346 45.81 4.61 8.42
N GLU A 347 44.77 5.18 9.01
CA GLU A 347 43.63 4.44 9.56
C GLU A 347 42.44 4.62 8.62
N LEU A 348 41.66 3.55 8.43
CA LEU A 348 40.53 3.55 7.52
C LEU A 348 39.32 2.96 8.23
N THR A 349 38.15 3.56 8.06
CA THR A 349 36.89 2.94 8.48
C THR A 349 36.02 2.74 7.26
N LEU A 350 35.69 1.50 6.95
CA LEU A 350 34.78 1.13 5.87
C LEU A 350 33.39 0.89 6.45
N ARG A 351 32.41 1.65 5.98
CA ARG A 351 31.00 1.44 6.33
C ARG A 351 30.37 0.51 5.29
N VAL A 352 30.06 -0.71 5.69
CA VAL A 352 29.39 -1.71 4.85
C VAL A 352 27.94 -1.83 5.28
N ARG A 353 27.00 -1.63 4.35
CA ARG A 353 25.57 -1.75 4.60
C ARG A 353 25.05 -3.06 4.01
N LEU A 354 24.36 -3.85 4.82
CA LEU A 354 23.63 -5.03 4.40
C LEU A 354 22.14 -4.73 4.54
N ASP A 355 21.42 -4.74 3.41
CA ASP A 355 19.97 -4.57 3.35
C ASP A 355 19.32 -5.93 3.11
N TYR A 356 18.28 -6.26 3.87
CA TYR A 356 17.57 -7.54 3.78
C TYR A 356 16.07 -7.40 4.01
#